data_AF-A0A8B7E7Z3-F1
#
_entry.id   AF-A0A8B7E7Z3-F1
#
_cell.length_a   1.000
_cell.length_b   1.000
_cell.length_c   1.000
_cell.angle_alpha   90.00
_cell.angle_beta   90.00
_cell.angle_gamma   90.00
#
_symmetry.space_group_name_H-M   'P 1'
#
loop_
_entity.id
_entity.type
_entity.pdbx_description
1 polymer ?
#
loop_
_entity_poly.entity_id
_entity_poly.type
_entity_poly.pdbx_seq_one_letter_code
_entity_poly.pdbx_strand_id
1 'polypeptide(L)'
;MRFIVELENMSVDAAIEVLNLDGCKQPLIFILGTAVYIKVDLNAILVEDADSFPEVVLLLLATFYVFDLEYPDELRVLFSLLEKICGIPATVNSSIANDFYRLLNLE
;
A
#
# COMPACT_ATOMS: atom_id res chain seq x y z
N MET A 1 -3.58 -4.44 -15.67
CA MET A 1 -3.82 -3.82 -14.35
C MET A 1 -2.46 -3.54 -13.72
N ARG A 2 -2.20 -2.32 -13.25
CA ARG A 2 -0.89 -1.92 -12.70
C ARG A 2 -1.04 -1.65 -11.19
N PHE A 3 -0.20 -2.30 -10.38
CA PHE A 3 -0.08 -2.04 -8.94
C PHE A 3 1.05 -1.07 -8.60
N ILE A 4 1.83 -0.71 -9.62
CA ILE A 4 2.94 0.24 -9.56
C ILE A 4 2.78 1.18 -10.75
N VAL A 5 2.72 2.48 -10.49
CA VAL A 5 2.56 3.50 -11.51
C VAL A 5 3.59 4.59 -11.30
N GLU A 6 4.35 4.92 -12.35
CA GLU A 6 5.28 6.04 -12.34
C GLU A 6 4.61 7.26 -12.96
N LEU A 7 4.69 8.39 -12.28
CA LEU A 7 4.11 9.68 -12.67
C LEU A 7 5.19 10.77 -12.54
N GLU A 8 5.12 11.77 -13.41
CA GLU A 8 6.07 12.89 -13.42
C GLU A 8 5.35 14.23 -13.56
N ASN A 9 5.99 15.30 -13.07
CA ASN A 9 5.60 16.69 -13.31
C ASN A 9 4.17 17.06 -12.85
N MET A 10 3.71 16.51 -11.73
CA MET A 10 2.41 16.84 -11.14
C MET A 10 2.46 16.89 -9.61
N SER A 11 1.42 17.44 -8.98
CA SER A 11 1.26 17.37 -7.52
C SER A 11 0.73 16.00 -7.08
N VAL A 12 0.86 15.68 -5.79
CA VAL A 12 0.31 14.45 -5.20
C VAL A 12 -1.22 14.38 -5.41
N ASP A 13 -1.94 15.49 -5.20
CA ASP A 13 -3.39 15.54 -5.40
C ASP A 13 -3.78 15.24 -6.85
N ALA A 14 -3.05 15.81 -7.82
CA ALA A 14 -3.28 15.53 -9.24
C ALA A 14 -2.97 14.07 -9.59
N ALA A 15 -1.94 13.48 -8.99
CA ALA A 15 -1.63 12.06 -9.15
C ALA A 15 -2.77 11.17 -8.62
N ILE A 16 -3.33 11.48 -7.45
CA ILE A 16 -4.47 10.76 -6.86
C ILE A 16 -5.69 10.83 -7.78
N GLU A 17 -6.00 12.02 -8.32
CA GLU A 17 -7.12 12.21 -9.26
C GLU A 17 -6.96 11.36 -10.53
N VAL A 18 -5.78 11.41 -11.15
CA VAL A 18 -5.48 10.61 -12.35
C VAL A 18 -5.64 9.13 -12.04
N LEU A 19 -5.04 8.65 -10.96
CA LEU A 19 -5.07 7.23 -10.58
C LEU A 19 -6.48 6.74 -10.21
N ASN A 20 -7.37 7.63 -9.76
CA ASN A 20 -8.78 7.31 -9.54
C ASN A 20 -9.56 7.17 -10.85
N LEU A 21 -9.30 8.05 -11.82
CA LEU A 21 -9.97 8.03 -13.12
C LEU A 21 -9.50 6.85 -13.99
N ASP A 22 -8.25 6.43 -13.83
CA ASP A 22 -7.63 5.37 -14.63
C ASP A 22 -8.10 3.95 -14.24
N GLY A 23 -9.00 3.83 -13.26
CA GLY A 23 -9.55 2.54 -12.81
C GLY A 23 -8.51 1.63 -12.18
N CYS A 24 -7.42 2.20 -11.63
CA CYS A 24 -6.39 1.45 -10.95
C CYS A 24 -6.98 0.74 -9.71
N LYS A 25 -6.57 -0.51 -9.49
CA LYS A 25 -6.98 -1.23 -8.28
C LYS A 25 -6.18 -0.73 -7.10
N GLN A 26 -6.87 -0.65 -5.96
CA GLN A 26 -6.34 -0.03 -4.76
C GLN A 26 -6.28 -1.04 -3.62
N PRO A 27 -5.35 -0.86 -2.68
CA PRO A 27 -4.23 0.10 -2.72
C PRO A 27 -3.21 -0.22 -3.83
N LEU A 28 -2.47 0.80 -4.24
CA LEU A 28 -1.37 0.67 -5.21
C LEU A 28 -0.17 1.53 -4.81
N ILE A 29 0.99 1.17 -5.33
CA ILE A 29 2.20 1.98 -5.22
C ILE A 29 2.21 2.96 -6.39
N PHE A 30 2.49 4.23 -6.14
CA PHE A 30 2.84 5.15 -7.21
C PHE A 30 4.12 5.92 -6.86
N ILE A 31 4.90 6.23 -7.89
CA ILE A 31 6.18 6.91 -7.77
C ILE A 31 6.01 8.27 -8.43
N LEU A 32 6.31 9.33 -7.70
CA LEU A 32 6.24 10.71 -8.19
C LEU A 32 7.62 11.35 -8.05
N GLY A 33 8.33 11.45 -9.19
CA GLY A 33 9.75 11.81 -9.18
C GLY A 33 10.58 10.77 -8.43
N THR A 34 11.21 11.16 -7.33
CA THR A 34 11.99 10.25 -6.47
C THR A 34 11.22 9.73 -5.25
N ALA A 35 10.01 10.22 -5.02
CA ALA A 35 9.21 9.86 -3.86
C ALA A 35 8.26 8.70 -4.18
N VAL A 36 8.15 7.75 -3.24
CA VAL A 36 7.30 6.58 -3.35
C VAL A 36 6.10 6.74 -2.43
N TYR A 37 4.92 6.44 -2.94
CA TYR A 37 3.66 6.58 -2.22
C TYR A 37 2.84 5.31 -2.32
N ILE A 38 2.03 5.05 -1.31
CA ILE A 38 0.93 4.09 -1.37
C ILE A 38 -0.38 4.87 -1.43
N LYS A 39 -1.11 4.70 -2.52
CA LYS A 39 -2.45 5.26 -2.67
C LYS A 39 -3.48 4.34 -2.04
N VAL A 40 -4.31 4.89 -1.16
CA VAL A 40 -5.46 4.24 -0.54
C VAL A 40 -6.67 5.16 -0.63
N ASP A 41 -7.64 4.77 -1.44
CA ASP A 41 -8.80 5.59 -1.80
C ASP A 41 -8.39 6.99 -2.28
N LEU A 42 -8.87 8.06 -1.65
CA LEU A 42 -8.51 9.46 -1.99
C LEU A 42 -7.25 9.95 -1.28
N ASN A 43 -6.49 9.06 -0.63
CA ASN A 43 -5.30 9.41 0.15
C ASN A 43 -4.03 8.83 -0.47
N ALA A 44 -2.91 9.50 -0.24
CA ALA A 44 -1.57 8.99 -0.51
C ALA A 44 -0.75 9.00 0.78
N ILE A 45 -0.10 7.88 1.05
CA ILE A 45 0.80 7.70 2.19
C ILE A 45 2.22 7.73 1.62
N LEU A 46 3.02 8.71 2.04
CA LEU A 46 4.44 8.74 1.68
C LEU A 46 5.15 7.56 2.33
N VAL A 47 5.95 6.84 1.55
CA VAL A 47 6.85 5.80 2.06
C VAL A 47 8.20 6.46 2.30
N GLU A 48 8.46 6.85 3.54
CA GLU A 48 9.77 7.36 3.95
C GLU A 48 10.82 6.25 3.77
N ASP A 49 12.03 6.63 3.34
CA ASP A 49 13.17 5.72 3.16
C ASP A 49 12.87 4.48 2.29
N ALA A 50 12.17 4.69 1.16
CA ALA A 50 11.83 3.65 0.18
C ALA A 50 13.05 3.11 -0.62
N ASP A 51 14.15 2.79 0.06
CA ASP A 51 15.41 2.32 -0.52
C ASP A 51 15.34 0.84 -0.96
N SER A 52 14.32 0.11 -0.48
CA SER A 52 14.17 -1.33 -0.66
C SER A 52 12.80 -1.67 -1.26
N PHE A 53 12.78 -2.05 -2.54
CA PHE A 53 11.56 -2.48 -3.23
C PHE A 53 10.77 -3.58 -2.49
N PRO A 54 11.41 -4.62 -1.90
CA PRO A 54 10.71 -5.59 -1.08
C PRO A 54 9.96 -4.98 0.12
N GLU A 55 10.51 -3.95 0.77
CA GLU A 55 9.86 -3.29 1.91
C GLU A 55 8.65 -2.49 1.48
N VAL A 56 8.70 -1.83 0.32
CA VAL A 56 7.54 -1.13 -0.26
C VAL A 56 6.43 -2.12 -0.59
N VAL A 57 6.75 -3.31 -1.09
CA VAL A 57 5.77 -4.37 -1.35
C VAL A 57 5.18 -4.92 -0.04
N LEU A 58 6.01 -5.11 1.00
CA LEU A 58 5.54 -5.49 2.33
C LEU A 58 4.60 -4.43 2.93
N LEU A 59 4.90 -3.15 2.71
CA LEU A 59 4.04 -2.05 3.16
C LEU A 59 2.72 -2.01 2.40
N LEU A 60 2.73 -2.29 1.09
CA LEU A 60 1.49 -2.44 0.31
C LEU A 60 0.62 -3.58 0.85
N LEU A 61 1.22 -4.71 1.20
CA LEU A 61 0.53 -5.83 1.84
C LEU A 61 -0.07 -5.45 3.19
N ALA A 62 0.75 -4.81 4.04
CA ALA A 62 0.31 -4.30 5.32
C ALA A 62 -0.84 -3.32 5.16
N THR A 63 -0.86 -2.52 4.08
CA THR A 63 -1.95 -1.59 3.78
C THR A 63 -3.26 -2.33 3.49
N PHE A 64 -3.26 -3.34 2.62
CA PHE A 64 -4.47 -4.15 2.39
C PHE A 64 -5.00 -4.75 3.70
N TYR A 65 -4.09 -5.24 4.55
CA TYR A 65 -4.42 -5.84 5.82
C TYR A 65 -4.97 -4.82 6.85
N VAL A 66 -4.29 -3.67 7.02
CA VAL A 66 -4.66 -2.59 7.95
C VAL A 66 -6.03 -2.02 7.61
N PHE A 67 -6.36 -1.90 6.32
CA PHE A 67 -7.61 -1.35 5.84
C PHE A 67 -8.71 -2.41 5.58
N ASP A 68 -8.46 -3.69 5.92
CA ASP A 68 -9.38 -4.82 5.69
C ASP A 68 -9.90 -4.89 4.25
N LEU A 69 -8.99 -4.75 3.30
CA LEU A 69 -9.29 -4.72 1.87
C LEU A 69 -9.07 -6.10 1.25
N GLU A 70 -10.01 -6.53 0.42
CA GLU A 70 -9.85 -7.78 -0.32
C GLU A 70 -8.65 -7.71 -1.27
N TYR A 71 -7.82 -8.74 -1.21
CA TYR A 71 -6.75 -8.91 -2.18
C TYR A 71 -7.33 -9.09 -3.60
N PRO A 72 -6.74 -8.42 -4.61
CA PRO A 72 -7.02 -8.71 -6.00
C PRO A 72 -6.83 -10.20 -6.27
N ASP A 73 -7.72 -10.81 -7.06
CA ASP A 73 -7.68 -12.25 -7.35
C ASP A 73 -6.32 -12.69 -7.90
N GLU A 74 -5.67 -11.82 -8.69
CA GLU A 74 -4.38 -12.08 -9.30
C GLU A 74 -3.23 -12.16 -8.29
N LEU A 75 -3.36 -11.49 -7.14
CA LEU A 75 -2.34 -11.43 -6.11
C LEU A 75 -2.70 -12.21 -4.85
N ARG A 76 -3.94 -12.72 -4.75
CA ARG A 76 -4.47 -13.43 -3.58
C ARG A 76 -3.55 -14.56 -3.11
N VAL A 77 -3.02 -15.39 -4.03
CA VAL A 77 -2.13 -16.51 -3.69
C VAL A 77 -0.79 -16.03 -3.14
N LEU A 78 -0.20 -15.02 -3.79
CA LEU A 78 1.08 -14.45 -3.37
C LEU A 78 0.94 -13.79 -2.00
N PHE A 79 -0.12 -13.02 -1.81
CA PHE A 79 -0.36 -12.27 -0.58
C PHE A 79 -0.71 -13.21 0.58
N SER A 80 -1.54 -14.23 0.35
CA SER A 80 -1.80 -15.28 1.34
C SER A 80 -0.55 -16.07 1.74
N LEU A 81 0.40 -16.26 0.82
CA LEU A 81 1.68 -16.91 1.11
C LEU A 81 2.57 -15.99 1.97
N LEU A 82 2.61 -14.70 1.65
CA LEU A 82 3.40 -13.71 2.39
C LEU A 82 2.83 -13.49 3.79
N GLU A 83 1.51 -13.44 3.98
CA GLU A 83 0.88 -13.44 5.32
C GLU A 83 1.35 -14.62 6.17
N LYS A 84 1.40 -15.83 5.58
CA LYS A 84 1.89 -17.03 6.29
C LYS A 84 3.38 -16.95 6.64
N ILE A 85 4.21 -16.45 5.74
CA ILE A 85 5.65 -16.30 5.98
C ILE A 85 5.90 -15.25 7.07
N CYS A 86 5.15 -14.14 7.03
CA CYS A 86 5.27 -13.03 7.96
C CYS A 86 4.52 -13.26 9.29
N GLY A 87 3.76 -14.35 9.43
CA GLY A 87 2.99 -14.65 10.65
C GLY A 87 1.80 -13.71 10.89
N ILE A 88 1.26 -13.09 9.83
CA ILE A 88 0.10 -12.21 9.90
C ILE A 88 -1.17 -13.08 10.04
N PRO A 89 -1.96 -12.97 11.13
CA PRO A 89 -3.13 -13.80 11.31
C PRO A 89 -4.25 -13.43 10.32
N ALA A 90 -4.90 -14.42 9.71
CA ALA A 90 -6.01 -14.24 8.76
C ALA A 90 -7.29 -13.63 9.36
N THR A 91 -7.29 -13.32 10.65
CA THR A 91 -8.46 -12.90 11.42
C THR A 91 -8.05 -11.79 12.36
N VAL A 92 -7.84 -10.58 11.86
CA VAL A 92 -7.67 -9.45 12.78
C VAL A 92 -8.47 -8.26 12.33
N ASN A 93 -9.65 -8.16 12.97
CA ASN A 93 -10.35 -6.92 13.27
C ASN A 93 -9.36 -5.77 13.52
N SER A 94 -9.65 -4.62 12.93
CA SER A 94 -9.27 -3.21 13.22
C SER A 94 -8.31 -2.82 14.37
N SER A 95 -8.00 -3.64 15.36
CA SER A 95 -7.01 -3.39 16.40
C SER A 95 -5.57 -3.40 15.88
N ILE A 96 -5.24 -4.20 14.86
CA ILE A 96 -3.85 -4.20 14.33
C ILE A 96 -3.54 -2.98 13.48
N ALA A 97 -4.53 -2.33 12.85
CA ALA A 97 -4.34 -0.99 12.29
C ALA A 97 -3.82 -0.03 13.36
N ASN A 98 -4.46 -0.02 14.53
CA ASN A 98 -4.05 0.82 15.66
C ASN A 98 -2.70 0.41 16.26
N ASP A 99 -2.38 -0.89 16.33
CA ASP A 99 -1.08 -1.34 16.84
C ASP A 99 0.06 -1.09 15.84
N PHE A 100 -0.20 -1.13 14.53
CA PHE A 100 0.73 -0.73 13.48
C PHE A 100 1.00 0.78 13.52
N TYR A 101 -0.04 1.61 13.66
CA TYR A 101 0.12 3.06 13.89
C TYR A 101 0.82 3.39 15.22
N ARG A 102 0.71 2.55 16.24
CA ARG A 102 1.48 2.67 17.49
C ARG A 102 2.93 2.27 17.32
N LEU A 103 3.21 1.18 16.59
CA LEU A 103 4.57 0.72 16.30
C LEU A 103 5.34 1.67 15.38
N LEU A 104 4.65 2.41 14.52
CA LEU A 104 5.24 3.46 13.67
C LEU A 104 5.41 4.81 14.39
N ASN A 105 4.77 5.01 15.56
CA ASN A 105 5.06 6.15 16.42
C ASN A 105 6.18 5.79 17.39
N LEU A 106 7.40 6.23 17.05
CA LEU A 106 8.60 6.27 17.87
C LEU A 106 8.33 6.52 19.36
N GLU A 107 8.44 5.47 20.17
CA GLU A 107 9.01 5.53 21.54
C GLU A 107 10.11 4.48 21.67
#